data_AF-A0A4Y8HZ26-F1
#
_entry.id   AF-A0A4Y8HZ26-F1
#
_cell.length_a   1.000
_cell.length_b   1.000
_cell.length_c   1.000
_cell.angle_alpha   90.00
_cell.angle_beta   90.00
_cell.angle_gamma   90.00
#
_symmetry.space_group_name_H-M   'P 1'
#
loop_
_entity.id
_entity.type
_entity.pdbx_description
1 polymer ?
#
loop_
_entity_poly.entity_id
_entity_poly.type
_entity_poly.pdbx_seq_one_letter_code
_entity_poly.pdbx_strand_id
1 'polypeptide(L)' 'MGEARVSNNIRKLRFFHDEMTQQELAEKVGVTRQTIIAM' A
#
# COMPACT_ATOMS: atom_id res chain seq x y z
N MET A 1 -12.86 24.36 -9.94
CA MET A 1 -11.93 24.06 -8.84
C MET A 1 -11.27 22.74 -9.18
N GLY A 2 -9.95 22.69 -9.33
CA GLY A 2 -9.25 21.50 -9.79
C GLY A 2 -9.21 20.43 -8.71
N GLU A 3 -9.68 19.22 -9.01
CA GLU A 3 -9.62 18.09 -8.10
C GLU A 3 -8.16 17.68 -7.86
N ALA A 4 -7.69 17.78 -6.62
CA ALA A 4 -6.40 17.22 -6.24
C ALA A 4 -6.49 15.69 -6.25
N ARG A 5 -5.85 15.04 -7.23
CA ARG A 5 -5.76 13.58 -7.26
C ARG A 5 -4.76 13.10 -6.21
N VAL A 6 -5.25 12.39 -5.20
CA VAL A 6 -4.39 11.71 -4.22
C VAL A 6 -3.88 10.41 -4.86
N SER A 7 -2.56 10.25 -4.89
CA SER A 7 -1.92 9.01 -5.32
C SER A 7 -1.41 8.23 -4.11
N ASN A 8 -1.54 6.90 -4.18
CA ASN A 8 -1.06 6.01 -3.13
C ASN A 8 0.26 5.35 -3.57
N ASN A 9 1.32 5.55 -2.79
CA ASN A 9 2.64 4.98 -3.05
C ASN A 9 3.02 3.85 -2.09
N ILE A 10 2.09 3.31 -1.29
CA ILE A 10 2.42 2.41 -0.19
C ILE A 10 3.11 1.12 -0.66
N ARG A 11 2.78 0.63 -1.87
CA ARG A 11 3.41 -0.56 -2.47
C ARG A 11 4.89 -0.35 -2.78
N LYS A 12 5.27 0.89 -3.11
CA LYS A 12 6.67 1.30 -3.32
C LYS A 12 7.35 1.49 -1.97
N LEU A 13 6.69 2.18 -1.04
CA LEU A 13 7.26 2.47 0.29
C LEU A 13 7.50 1.20 1.11
N ARG A 14 6.61 0.20 1.06
CA ARG A 14 6.83 -1.08 1.76
C ARG A 14 8.11 -1.78 1.28
N PHE A 15 8.42 -1.70 -0.02
CA PHE A 15 9.60 -2.36 -0.56
C PHE A 15 10.88 -1.70 -0.06
N PHE A 16 10.88 -0.37 0.05
CA PHE A 16 12.00 0.36 0.66
C PHE A 16 12.10 0.17 2.17
N HIS A 17 11.03 -0.31 2.81
CA HIS A 17 11.04 -0.68 4.21
C HIS A 17 11.36 -2.18 4.33
N ASP A 18 12.64 -2.50 4.23
CA ASP A 18 13.18 -3.86 4.42
C ASP A 18 12.53 -4.92 3.52
N GLU A 19 12.23 -4.56 2.27
CA GLU A 19 11.62 -5.44 1.27
C GLU A 19 10.28 -6.08 1.70
N MET A 20 9.58 -5.44 2.65
CA MET A 20 8.32 -5.93 3.22
C MET A 20 7.34 -6.36 2.13
N THR A 21 6.82 -7.58 2.24
CA THR A 21 5.87 -8.18 1.31
C THR A 21 4.49 -7.52 1.36
N GLN A 22 3.65 -7.78 0.35
CA GLN A 22 2.26 -7.30 0.35
C GLN A 22 1.44 -7.89 1.51
N GLN A 23 1.77 -9.12 1.94
CA GLN A 23 1.08 -9.81 3.02
C GLN A 23 1.39 -9.16 4.36
N GLU A 24 2.67 -8.92 4.65
CA GLU A 24 3.11 -8.26 5.88
C GLU A 24 2.56 -6.84 6.00
N LEU A 25 2.50 -6.10 4.87
CA LEU A 25 1.86 -4.79 4.85
C LEU A 25 0.37 -4.90 5.21
N ALA A 26 -0.33 -5.87 4.62
CA ALA A 26 -1.75 -6.09 4.86
C ALA A 26 -2.04 -6.39 6.34
N GLU A 27 -1.22 -7.25 6.96
CA GLU A 27 -1.27 -7.58 8.38
C GLU A 27 -1.05 -6.35 9.26
N LYS A 28 -0.02 -5.54 8.95
CA LYS A 28 0.30 -4.32 9.72
C LYS A 28 -0.79 -3.26 9.66
N VAL A 29 -1.49 -3.13 8.53
CA VAL A 29 -2.54 -2.11 8.34
C VAL A 29 -3.96 -2.65 8.56
N GLY A 30 -4.10 -3.94 8.92
CA GLY A 30 -5.37 -4.55 9.28
C GLY A 30 -6.32 -4.80 8.11
N VAL A 31 -5.78 -5.07 6.91
CA VAL A 31 -6.58 -5.37 5.71
C VAL A 31 -6.13 -6.68 5.07
N THR A 32 -6.85 -7.13 4.05
CA THR A 32 -6.45 -8.33 3.31
C THR A 32 -5.38 -8.00 2.27
N ARG A 33 -4.53 -8.98 1.92
CA ARG A 33 -3.60 -8.85 0.79
C ARG A 33 -4.29 -8.50 -0.52
N GLN A 34 -5.52 -8.98 -0.74
CA GLN A 34 -6.34 -8.64 -1.91
C GLN A 34 -6.60 -7.13 -1.97
N THR A 35 -6.93 -6.51 -0.83
CA THR A 35 -7.13 -5.05 -0.71
C THR A 35 -5.89 -4.29 -1.11
N ILE A 36 -4.71 -4.74 -0.68
CA ILE A 36 -3.44 -4.09 -1.04
C ILE A 36 -3.13 -4.20 -2.55
N ILE A 37 -3.52 -5.32 -3.18
CA ILE A 37 -3.30 -5.56 -4.61
C ILE A 37 -4.23 -4.69 -5.49
N ALA A 38 -5.45 -4.42 -5.01
CA ALA A 38 -6.47 -3.69 -5.74
C ALA A 38 -6.26 -2.15 -5.80
N MET A 39 -5.27 -1.63 -5.07
CA MET A 39 -4.87 -0.21 -5.10
C MET A 39 -3.87 0.11 -6.20
#